data_AF-A0ABD5Q7A0-F1
#
_entry.id   AF-A0ABD5Q7A0-F1
#
_cell.length_a   1.000
_cell.length_b   1.000
_cell.length_c   1.000
_cell.angle_alpha   90.00
_cell.angle_beta   90.00
_cell.angle_gamma   90.00
#
_symmetry.space_group_name_H-M   'P 1'
#
loop_
_entity.id
_entity.type
_entity.pdbx_description
1 polymer ?
#
loop_
_entity_poly.entity_id
_entity_poly.type
_entity_poly.pdbx_seq_one_letter_code
_entity_poly.pdbx_strand_id
1 'polypeptide(L)'
;MSRTSNQAGGDVVRDFLLVADLLEEPQLAQLYAYLAHEGEATVQNMMDDLELAQGTAYSYVNRLVDAGVIEVTHDEQPQRYAACEIDLTVTTAAGDREYTITPALIDAVGRRETDADIDTYIDRHGVAGLATALTYAVARERGEVTHRLMAEDLDISPLAAEIILQALRSVVHEHYDIEASGASLDELDIDDGDAVDDT
;
A
#
# COMPACT_ATOMS: atom_id res chain seq x y z
N MET A 1 -3.90 -12.78 -44.47
CA MET A 1 -3.16 -12.56 -43.21
C MET A 1 -2.87 -11.07 -43.06
N SER A 2 -2.71 -10.61 -41.82
CA SER A 2 -2.48 -9.23 -41.36
C SER A 2 -3.74 -8.49 -40.84
N ARG A 3 -4.05 -8.73 -39.57
CA ARG A 3 -4.77 -7.82 -38.67
C ARG A 3 -4.26 -8.05 -37.26
N THR A 4 -3.23 -7.33 -36.83
CA THR A 4 -2.84 -7.17 -35.42
C THR A 4 -1.75 -6.11 -35.33
N SER A 5 -2.14 -4.88 -35.00
CA SER A 5 -1.20 -3.88 -34.44
C SER A 5 -1.86 -2.59 -33.93
N ASN A 6 -3.19 -2.51 -33.80
CA ASN A 6 -3.87 -1.29 -33.35
C ASN A 6 -4.77 -1.46 -32.11
N GLN A 7 -4.65 -2.57 -31.37
CA GLN A 7 -5.49 -2.83 -30.18
C GLN A 7 -4.76 -2.57 -28.85
N ALA A 8 -3.43 -2.49 -28.84
CA ALA A 8 -2.64 -2.29 -27.62
C ALA A 8 -2.62 -0.83 -27.11
N GLY A 9 -2.93 0.17 -27.95
CA GLY A 9 -2.85 1.59 -27.56
C GLY A 9 -4.14 2.16 -26.93
N GLY A 10 -5.26 1.46 -27.04
CA GLY A 10 -6.54 1.85 -26.42
C GLY A 10 -6.70 1.32 -24.99
N ASP A 11 -5.86 0.36 -24.60
CA ASP A 11 -5.84 -0.28 -23.28
C ASP A 11 -5.14 0.61 -22.26
N VAL A 12 -3.93 1.09 -22.56
CA VAL A 12 -3.07 1.82 -21.61
C VAL A 12 -3.72 3.08 -21.02
N VAL A 13 -4.49 3.83 -21.83
CA VAL A 13 -5.20 5.02 -21.33
C VAL A 13 -6.35 4.63 -20.41
N ARG A 14 -7.01 3.52 -20.70
CA ARG A 14 -8.07 2.97 -19.87
C ARG A 14 -7.46 2.42 -18.58
N ASP A 15 -6.45 1.57 -18.64
CA ASP A 15 -5.71 1.04 -17.48
C ASP A 15 -5.21 2.16 -16.55
N PHE A 16 -4.68 3.25 -17.14
CA PHE A 16 -4.26 4.43 -16.38
C PHE A 16 -5.42 5.10 -15.64
N LEU A 17 -6.54 5.40 -16.32
CA LEU A 17 -7.70 6.05 -15.69
C LEU A 17 -8.30 5.18 -14.58
N LEU A 18 -8.22 3.87 -14.74
CA LEU A 18 -8.78 2.90 -13.80
C LEU A 18 -7.95 2.80 -12.52
N VAL A 19 -6.63 2.92 -12.63
CA VAL A 19 -5.76 3.08 -11.46
C VAL A 19 -5.89 4.48 -10.85
N ALA A 20 -6.18 5.52 -11.65
CA ALA A 20 -6.41 6.86 -11.11
C ALA A 20 -7.63 6.90 -10.17
N ASP A 21 -8.73 6.23 -10.52
CA ASP A 21 -9.91 6.08 -9.64
C ASP A 21 -9.52 5.48 -8.26
N LEU A 22 -8.62 4.50 -8.22
CA LEU A 22 -8.10 3.92 -6.96
C LEU A 22 -7.31 4.92 -6.12
N LEU A 23 -6.66 5.91 -6.75
CA LEU A 23 -5.89 6.93 -6.04
C LEU A 23 -6.74 8.14 -5.65
N GLU A 24 -7.90 8.33 -6.29
CA GLU A 24 -8.83 9.42 -6.01
C GLU A 24 -9.94 9.03 -5.03
N GLU A 25 -10.38 7.77 -5.02
CA GLU A 25 -11.48 7.28 -4.19
C GLU A 25 -10.98 6.29 -3.11
N PRO A 26 -10.88 6.73 -1.84
CA PRO A 26 -10.31 5.94 -0.76
C PRO A 26 -11.03 4.60 -0.52
N GLN A 27 -12.35 4.58 -0.72
CA GLN A 27 -13.15 3.38 -0.48
C GLN A 27 -12.95 2.32 -1.56
N LEU A 28 -12.66 2.73 -2.82
CA LEU A 28 -12.22 1.80 -3.85
C LEU A 28 -10.83 1.26 -3.54
N ALA A 29 -9.93 2.14 -3.10
CA ALA A 29 -8.58 1.79 -2.68
C ALA A 29 -8.59 0.76 -1.54
N GLN A 30 -9.45 0.96 -0.53
CA GLN A 30 -9.61 0.05 0.60
C GLN A 30 -10.13 -1.33 0.18
N LEU A 31 -11.11 -1.39 -0.74
CA LEU A 31 -11.63 -2.66 -1.24
C LEU A 31 -10.60 -3.42 -2.08
N TYR A 32 -9.85 -2.71 -2.93
CA TYR A 32 -8.72 -3.31 -3.66
C TYR A 32 -7.64 -3.82 -2.70
N ALA A 33 -7.25 -3.03 -1.71
CA ALA A 33 -6.23 -3.40 -0.73
C ALA A 33 -6.62 -4.63 0.09
N TYR A 34 -7.90 -4.73 0.50
CA TYR A 34 -8.44 -5.92 1.16
C TYR A 34 -8.28 -7.17 0.29
N LEU A 35 -8.60 -7.09 -1.00
CA LEU A 35 -8.40 -8.20 -1.93
C LEU A 35 -6.93 -8.53 -2.19
N ALA A 36 -6.06 -7.52 -2.26
CA ALA A 36 -4.63 -7.71 -2.41
C ALA A 36 -4.00 -8.39 -1.19
N HIS A 37 -4.58 -8.17 0.01
CA HIS A 37 -4.16 -8.81 1.25
C HIS A 37 -4.70 -10.23 1.39
N GLU A 38 -6.01 -10.43 1.19
CA GLU A 38 -6.67 -11.73 1.42
C GLU A 38 -6.57 -12.71 0.24
N GLY A 39 -6.14 -12.22 -0.93
CA GLY A 39 -5.97 -13.01 -2.14
C GLY A 39 -7.29 -13.27 -2.87
N GLU A 40 -8.26 -13.92 -2.22
CA GLU A 40 -9.60 -14.15 -2.78
C GLU A 40 -10.71 -13.88 -1.78
N ALA A 41 -11.72 -13.12 -2.18
CA ALA A 41 -12.89 -12.87 -1.34
C ALA A 41 -14.20 -12.83 -2.13
N THR A 42 -15.31 -13.08 -1.42
CA THR A 42 -16.66 -12.86 -1.97
C THR A 42 -17.13 -11.44 -1.66
N VAL A 43 -18.14 -10.94 -2.40
CA VAL A 43 -18.79 -9.66 -2.08
C VAL A 43 -19.34 -9.65 -0.64
N GLN A 44 -19.75 -10.82 -0.12
CA GLN A 44 -20.23 -10.94 1.26
C GLN A 44 -19.12 -10.68 2.27
N ASN A 45 -17.94 -11.27 2.08
CA ASN A 45 -16.79 -11.01 2.95
C ASN A 45 -16.43 -9.51 2.93
N MET A 46 -16.42 -8.88 1.76
CA MET A 46 -16.15 -7.44 1.63
C MET A 46 -17.20 -6.57 2.35
N MET A 47 -18.48 -6.95 2.28
CA MET A 47 -19.53 -6.23 3.02
C MET A 47 -19.34 -6.34 4.53
N ASP A 48 -18.99 -7.53 5.01
CA ASP A 48 -18.88 -7.81 6.45
C ASP A 48 -17.60 -7.20 7.04
N ASP A 49 -16.45 -7.35 6.36
CA ASP A 49 -15.15 -6.92 6.87
C ASP A 49 -14.89 -5.42 6.67
N LEU A 50 -15.42 -4.82 5.60
CA LEU A 50 -15.29 -3.38 5.32
C LEU A 50 -16.55 -2.58 5.73
N GLU A 51 -17.50 -3.23 6.39
CA GLU A 51 -18.77 -2.63 6.86
C GLU A 51 -19.56 -1.90 5.75
N LEU A 52 -19.48 -2.40 4.50
CA LEU A 52 -20.09 -1.76 3.33
C LEU A 52 -21.58 -2.12 3.19
N ALA A 53 -22.40 -1.12 2.87
CA ALA A 53 -23.77 -1.37 2.45
C ALA A 53 -23.81 -2.19 1.15
N GLN A 54 -24.79 -3.08 1.02
CA GLN A 54 -24.88 -4.01 -0.11
C GLN A 54 -24.80 -3.35 -1.49
N GLY A 55 -25.59 -2.30 -1.73
CA GLY A 55 -25.56 -1.58 -3.01
C GLY A 55 -24.19 -0.96 -3.31
N THR A 56 -23.49 -0.49 -2.27
CA THR A 56 -22.15 0.08 -2.37
C THR A 56 -21.12 -0.99 -2.71
N ALA A 57 -21.12 -2.12 -2.00
CA ALA A 57 -20.18 -3.21 -2.25
C ALA A 57 -20.29 -3.74 -3.69
N TYR A 58 -21.50 -4.03 -4.18
CA TYR A 58 -21.70 -4.44 -5.57
C TYR A 58 -21.30 -3.35 -6.57
N SER A 59 -21.58 -2.07 -6.26
CA SER A 59 -21.17 -0.97 -7.12
C SER A 59 -19.65 -0.85 -7.21
N TYR A 60 -18.94 -0.99 -6.10
CA TYR A 60 -17.49 -0.90 -6.04
C TYR A 60 -16.83 -2.09 -6.73
N VAL A 61 -17.29 -3.31 -6.46
CA VAL A 61 -16.82 -4.52 -7.16
C VAL A 61 -17.01 -4.39 -8.66
N ASN A 62 -18.19 -3.95 -9.14
CA ASN A 62 -18.42 -3.76 -10.57
C ASN A 62 -17.46 -2.72 -11.16
N ARG A 63 -17.23 -1.60 -10.46
CA ARG A 63 -16.26 -0.60 -10.92
C ARG A 63 -14.86 -1.16 -11.01
N LEU A 64 -14.42 -1.92 -10.01
CA LEU A 64 -13.08 -2.54 -10.01
C LEU A 64 -12.93 -3.65 -11.07
N VAL A 65 -14.00 -4.39 -11.37
CA VAL A 65 -14.01 -5.38 -12.46
C VAL A 65 -13.98 -4.70 -13.82
N ASP A 66 -14.80 -3.66 -14.01
CA ASP A 66 -14.79 -2.83 -15.23
C ASP A 66 -13.44 -2.14 -15.43
N ALA A 67 -12.76 -1.87 -14.31
CA ALA A 67 -11.42 -1.36 -14.19
C ALA A 67 -10.31 -2.40 -14.45
N GLY A 68 -10.63 -3.69 -14.53
CA GLY A 68 -9.64 -4.76 -14.71
C GLY A 68 -8.62 -4.88 -13.58
N VAL A 69 -8.81 -4.16 -12.46
CA VAL A 69 -7.93 -4.21 -11.29
C VAL A 69 -8.34 -5.32 -10.33
N ILE A 70 -9.52 -5.89 -10.50
CA ILE A 70 -9.92 -7.16 -9.89
C ILE A 70 -10.54 -8.07 -10.93
N GLU A 71 -10.41 -9.38 -10.74
CA GLU A 71 -10.99 -10.40 -11.63
C GLU A 71 -11.80 -11.44 -10.86
N VAL A 72 -12.75 -12.07 -11.55
CA VAL A 72 -13.49 -13.21 -11.00
C VAL A 72 -12.61 -14.45 -11.12
N THR A 73 -12.27 -15.08 -10.00
CA THR A 73 -11.41 -16.28 -10.03
C THR A 73 -12.18 -17.58 -10.21
N HIS A 74 -13.45 -17.58 -9.81
CA HIS A 74 -14.33 -18.75 -9.90
C HIS A 74 -15.73 -18.35 -10.41
N ASP A 75 -16.20 -19.04 -11.45
CA ASP A 75 -17.55 -18.88 -12.01
C ASP A 75 -18.66 -19.56 -11.17
N GLU A 76 -18.30 -20.29 -10.12
CA GLU A 76 -19.25 -20.94 -9.21
C GLU A 76 -19.77 -19.96 -8.16
N GLN A 77 -21.03 -20.14 -7.73
CA GLN A 77 -21.62 -19.30 -6.69
C GLN A 77 -21.24 -19.77 -5.28
N PRO A 78 -20.92 -18.85 -4.35
CA PRO A 78 -20.78 -17.40 -4.56
C PRO A 78 -19.49 -17.05 -5.31
N GLN A 79 -19.57 -16.09 -6.23
CA GLN A 79 -18.42 -15.61 -7.00
C GLN A 79 -17.32 -15.08 -6.08
N ARG A 80 -16.08 -15.41 -6.43
CA ARG A 80 -14.88 -14.92 -5.76
C ARG A 80 -14.11 -13.97 -6.67
N TYR A 81 -13.50 -12.98 -6.05
CA TYR A 81 -12.73 -11.94 -6.68
C TYR A 81 -11.32 -11.95 -6.13
N ALA A 82 -10.34 -11.65 -6.97
CA ALA A 82 -8.95 -11.43 -6.59
C ALA A 82 -8.45 -10.10 -7.16
N ALA A 83 -7.51 -9.48 -6.46
CA ALA A 83 -6.83 -8.30 -6.99
C ALA A 83 -5.83 -8.68 -8.08
N CYS A 84 -5.83 -7.95 -9.18
CA CYS A 84 -4.81 -8.06 -10.20
C CYS A 84 -3.56 -7.29 -9.77
N GLU A 85 -2.37 -7.77 -10.17
CA GLU A 85 -1.14 -6.99 -10.02
C GLU A 85 -1.22 -5.70 -10.86
N ILE A 86 -0.92 -4.57 -10.23
CA ILE A 86 -0.85 -3.27 -10.89
C ILE A 86 0.62 -2.97 -11.17
N ASP A 87 0.98 -2.91 -12.46
CA ASP A 87 2.31 -2.53 -12.93
C ASP A 87 2.18 -1.23 -13.74
N LEU A 88 1.98 -0.12 -13.02
CA LEU A 88 1.83 1.21 -13.61
C LEU A 88 2.87 2.17 -13.04
N THR A 89 3.73 2.66 -13.91
CA THR A 89 4.75 3.65 -13.56
C THR A 89 4.38 5.02 -14.15
N VAL A 90 4.36 6.03 -13.29
CA VAL A 90 4.01 7.41 -13.62
C VAL A 90 5.24 8.30 -13.41
N THR A 91 5.63 9.00 -14.46
CA THR A 91 6.66 10.04 -14.37
C THR A 91 6.01 11.41 -14.17
N THR A 92 6.57 12.22 -13.29
CA THR A 92 6.13 13.62 -13.12
C THR A 92 6.27 14.39 -14.43
N ALA A 93 5.45 15.44 -14.61
CA ALA A 93 5.53 16.29 -15.80
C ALA A 93 6.91 16.97 -15.98
N ALA A 94 7.65 17.15 -14.88
CA ALA A 94 9.01 17.68 -14.89
C ALA A 94 10.07 16.61 -15.27
N GLY A 95 9.70 15.33 -15.32
CA GLY A 95 10.58 14.22 -15.69
C GLY A 95 11.63 13.89 -14.63
N ASP A 96 11.55 14.48 -13.45
CA ASP A 96 12.55 14.38 -12.38
C ASP A 96 12.27 13.24 -11.41
N ARG A 97 11.03 12.72 -11.39
CA ARG A 97 10.62 11.64 -10.50
C ARG A 97 9.72 10.66 -11.21
N GLU A 98 9.95 9.40 -10.92
CA GLU A 98 9.20 8.26 -11.42
C GLU A 98 8.64 7.51 -10.22
N TYR A 99 7.35 7.21 -10.26
CA TYR A 99 6.64 6.50 -9.19
C TYR A 99 5.93 5.29 -9.77
N THR A 100 6.15 4.12 -9.17
CA THR A 100 5.35 2.94 -9.45
C THR A 100 4.17 2.90 -8.49
N ILE A 101 2.97 2.74 -9.04
CA ILE A 101 1.76 2.55 -8.26
C ILE A 101 1.74 1.08 -7.83
N THR A 102 1.80 0.87 -6.52
CA THR A 102 1.88 -0.46 -5.89
C THR A 102 0.63 -0.72 -5.05
N PRO A 103 0.31 -1.98 -4.75
CA PRO A 103 -0.74 -2.31 -3.78
C PRO A 103 -0.54 -1.62 -2.43
N ALA A 104 0.70 -1.49 -1.96
CA ALA A 104 1.03 -0.76 -0.74
C ALA A 104 0.67 0.73 -0.80
N LEU A 105 0.86 1.39 -1.96
CA LEU A 105 0.44 2.77 -2.14
C LEU A 105 -1.08 2.90 -2.15
N ILE A 106 -1.78 1.98 -2.81
CA ILE A 106 -3.25 1.98 -2.89
C ILE A 106 -3.85 1.73 -1.50
N ASP A 107 -3.30 0.79 -0.74
CA ASP A 107 -3.67 0.55 0.66
C ASP A 107 -3.44 1.80 1.52
N ALA A 108 -2.28 2.45 1.40
CA ALA A 108 -2.03 3.71 2.09
C ALA A 108 -3.06 4.79 1.74
N VAL A 109 -3.52 4.88 0.49
CA VAL A 109 -4.62 5.79 0.10
C VAL A 109 -5.94 5.38 0.74
N GLY A 110 -6.25 4.07 0.76
CA GLY A 110 -7.48 3.55 1.38
C GLY A 110 -7.56 3.81 2.88
N ARG A 111 -6.42 3.77 3.58
CA ARG A 111 -6.35 4.05 5.02
C ARG A 111 -6.72 5.48 5.39
N ARG A 112 -6.85 6.42 4.44
CA ARG A 112 -7.37 7.76 4.77
C ARG A 112 -8.78 7.71 5.39
N GLU A 113 -9.58 6.68 5.11
CA GLU A 113 -10.91 6.53 5.73
C GLU A 113 -10.82 6.23 7.24
N THR A 114 -9.69 5.71 7.71
CA THR A 114 -9.52 5.19 9.08
C THR A 114 -8.37 5.84 9.84
N ASP A 115 -7.44 6.51 9.16
CA ASP A 115 -6.23 7.12 9.70
C ASP A 115 -6.17 8.61 9.33
N ALA A 116 -6.41 9.46 10.34
CA ALA A 116 -6.46 10.91 10.18
C ALA A 116 -5.09 11.55 9.87
N ASP A 117 -3.99 10.89 10.25
CA ASP A 117 -2.65 11.37 9.99
C ASP A 117 -2.29 11.16 8.51
N ILE A 118 -2.66 10.00 7.95
CA ILE A 118 -2.58 9.73 6.51
C ILE A 118 -3.47 10.72 5.73
N ASP A 119 -4.73 10.89 6.15
CA ASP A 119 -5.67 11.83 5.52
C ASP A 119 -5.10 13.25 5.46
N THR A 120 -4.62 13.76 6.60
CA THR A 120 -4.03 15.09 6.71
C THR A 120 -2.77 15.23 5.85
N TYR A 121 -1.95 14.19 5.76
CA TYR A 121 -0.73 14.21 4.96
C TYR A 121 -1.05 14.23 3.46
N ILE A 122 -2.02 13.42 3.01
CA ILE A 122 -2.50 13.40 1.62
C ILE A 122 -3.07 14.76 1.24
N ASP A 123 -3.88 15.38 2.09
CA ASP A 123 -4.45 16.72 1.82
C ASP A 123 -3.38 17.79 1.62
N ARG A 124 -2.26 17.69 2.34
CA ARG A 124 -1.17 18.66 2.26
C ARG A 124 -0.18 18.38 1.14
N HIS A 125 0.14 17.12 0.90
CA HIS A 125 1.27 16.71 0.05
C HIS A 125 0.83 15.92 -1.20
N GLY A 126 -0.45 15.58 -1.31
CA GLY A 126 -1.01 14.75 -2.37
C GLY A 126 -0.53 13.30 -2.32
N VAL A 127 -1.08 12.48 -3.23
CA VAL A 127 -0.70 11.06 -3.38
C VAL A 127 0.76 10.90 -3.79
N ALA A 128 1.32 11.81 -4.59
CA ALA A 128 2.75 11.77 -4.92
C ALA A 128 3.66 12.00 -3.69
N GLY A 129 3.22 12.87 -2.78
CA GLY A 129 3.89 13.05 -1.48
C GLY A 129 3.77 11.81 -0.61
N LEU A 130 2.61 11.14 -0.61
CA LEU A 130 2.39 9.87 0.09
C LEU A 130 3.28 8.75 -0.47
N ALA A 131 3.39 8.62 -1.79
CA ALA A 131 4.27 7.64 -2.43
C ALA A 131 5.75 7.85 -2.03
N THR A 132 6.17 9.11 -1.94
CA THR A 132 7.49 9.46 -1.43
C THR A 132 7.64 9.07 0.05
N ALA A 133 6.65 9.39 0.89
CA ALA A 133 6.66 9.03 2.31
C ALA A 133 6.69 7.51 2.53
N LEU A 134 5.97 6.74 1.73
CA LEU A 134 5.97 5.28 1.76
C LEU A 134 7.36 4.71 1.42
N THR A 135 8.07 5.31 0.46
CA THR A 135 9.45 4.95 0.15
C THR A 135 10.36 5.16 1.36
N TYR A 136 10.23 6.29 2.07
CA TYR A 136 10.96 6.52 3.32
C TYR A 136 10.51 5.59 4.46
N ALA A 137 9.24 5.21 4.53
CA ALA A 137 8.73 4.29 5.54
C ALA A 137 9.35 2.89 5.39
N VAL A 138 9.41 2.37 4.17
CA VAL A 138 10.08 1.09 3.87
C VAL A 138 11.57 1.16 4.25
N ALA A 139 12.28 2.21 3.82
CA ALA A 139 13.69 2.39 4.15
C ALA A 139 13.92 2.55 5.67
N ARG A 140 12.99 3.20 6.38
CA ARG A 140 13.08 3.38 7.83
C ARG A 140 12.91 2.07 8.57
N GLU A 141 11.93 1.25 8.21
CA GLU A 141 11.71 -0.04 8.85
C GLU A 141 12.87 -1.03 8.57
N ARG A 142 13.61 -0.82 7.47
CA ARG A 142 14.89 -1.50 7.20
C ARG A 142 16.10 -0.92 7.96
N GLY A 143 15.91 0.16 8.72
CA GLY A 143 16.97 0.85 9.46
C GLY A 143 17.90 1.70 8.60
N GLU A 144 17.53 2.00 7.35
CA GLU A 144 18.38 2.71 6.39
C GLU A 144 18.29 4.24 6.54
N VAL A 145 17.13 4.74 6.97
CA VAL A 145 16.85 6.20 7.09
C VAL A 145 16.14 6.53 8.39
N THR A 146 16.12 7.82 8.73
CA THR A 146 15.40 8.35 9.91
C THR A 146 14.40 9.42 9.49
N HIS A 147 13.42 9.72 10.35
CA HIS A 147 12.47 10.81 10.10
C HIS A 147 13.14 12.17 9.87
N ARG A 148 14.31 12.40 10.48
CA ARG A 148 15.04 13.68 10.33
C ARG A 148 15.60 13.84 8.93
N LEU A 149 16.09 12.75 8.34
CA LEU A 149 16.57 12.75 6.95
C LEU A 149 15.41 13.03 5.99
N MET A 150 14.29 12.33 6.14
CA MET A 150 13.07 12.61 5.35
C MET A 150 12.61 14.07 5.50
N ALA A 151 12.60 14.59 6.72
CA ALA A 151 12.18 15.97 6.99
C ALA A 151 13.06 17.00 6.27
N GLU A 152 14.37 16.77 6.26
CA GLU A 152 15.34 17.60 5.54
C GLU A 152 15.15 17.49 4.02
N ASP A 153 15.06 16.27 3.49
CA ASP A 153 14.96 16.01 2.05
C ASP A 153 13.63 16.51 1.44
N LEU A 154 12.54 16.52 2.23
CA LEU A 154 11.22 16.96 1.79
C LEU A 154 10.86 18.38 2.24
N ASP A 155 11.75 19.07 2.96
CA ASP A 155 11.51 20.40 3.55
C ASP A 155 10.19 20.45 4.37
N ILE A 156 9.99 19.43 5.22
CA ILE A 156 8.85 19.34 6.13
C ILE A 156 9.30 19.34 7.59
N SER A 157 8.38 19.58 8.53
CA SER A 157 8.73 19.53 9.94
C SER A 157 9.11 18.09 10.37
N PRO A 158 10.12 17.90 11.24
CA PRO A 158 10.49 16.58 11.77
C PRO A 158 9.33 15.85 12.45
N LEU A 159 8.40 16.59 13.07
CA LEU A 159 7.20 16.02 13.67
C LEU A 159 6.24 15.46 12.60
N ALA A 160 5.99 16.21 11.52
CA ALA A 160 5.15 15.72 10.43
C ALA A 160 5.75 14.48 9.77
N ALA A 161 7.07 14.45 9.56
CA ALA A 161 7.78 13.27 9.07
C ALA A 161 7.64 12.07 10.02
N GLU A 162 7.81 12.28 11.33
CA GLU A 162 7.63 11.21 12.31
C GLU A 162 6.20 10.65 12.32
N ILE A 163 5.20 11.53 12.32
CA ILE A 163 3.77 11.14 12.35
C ILE A 163 3.43 10.27 11.13
N ILE A 164 3.75 10.73 9.91
CA ILE A 164 3.39 9.97 8.71
C ILE A 164 4.16 8.64 8.63
N LEU A 165 5.43 8.62 9.06
CA LEU A 165 6.21 7.38 9.07
C LEU A 165 5.65 6.37 10.09
N GLN A 166 5.13 6.84 11.23
CA GLN A 166 4.45 5.97 12.20
C GLN A 166 3.13 5.43 11.64
N ALA A 167 2.32 6.27 10.99
CA ALA A 167 1.05 5.86 10.40
C ALA A 167 1.25 4.82 9.27
N LEU A 168 2.25 5.03 8.40
CA LEU A 168 2.59 4.12 7.31
C LEU A 168 3.26 2.82 7.76
N ARG A 169 3.64 2.68 9.03
CA ARG A 169 4.34 1.49 9.53
C ARG A 169 3.51 0.23 9.32
N SER A 170 2.20 0.30 9.55
CA SER A 170 1.28 -0.82 9.38
C SER A 170 1.22 -1.29 7.92
N VAL A 171 1.01 -0.36 6.97
CA VAL A 171 1.09 -0.62 5.53
C VAL A 171 2.40 -1.34 5.17
N VAL A 172 3.52 -0.86 5.70
CA VAL A 172 4.83 -1.43 5.37
C VAL A 172 4.95 -2.89 5.85
N HIS A 173 4.49 -3.21 7.06
CA HIS A 173 4.57 -4.59 7.58
C HIS A 173 3.61 -5.56 6.89
N GLU A 174 2.51 -5.05 6.34
CA GLU A 174 1.51 -5.88 5.65
C GLU A 174 1.90 -6.19 4.20
N HIS A 175 2.69 -5.31 3.56
CA HIS A 175 3.07 -5.45 2.14
C HIS A 175 4.54 -5.80 1.89
N TYR A 176 5.41 -5.63 2.88
CA TYR A 176 6.83 -5.92 2.75
C TYR A 176 7.27 -6.86 3.87
N ASP A 177 7.98 -7.92 3.49
CA ASP A 177 8.68 -8.80 4.41
C ASP A 177 9.87 -8.05 5.04
N ILE A 178 9.58 -7.22 6.05
CA ILE A 178 10.59 -6.57 6.87
C ILE A 178 10.67 -7.36 8.17
N GLU A 179 11.72 -8.18 8.30
CA GLU A 179 12.07 -8.76 9.58
C GLU A 179 12.24 -7.61 10.58
N ALA A 180 11.44 -7.62 11.64
CA ALA A 180 11.53 -6.64 12.71
C ALA A 180 12.94 -6.70 13.31
N SER A 181 13.84 -5.86 12.79
CA SER A 181 15.21 -5.81 13.22
C SER A 181 15.25 -5.11 14.58
N GLY A 182 14.94 -5.84 15.65
CA GLY A 182 14.91 -5.30 17.00
C GLY A 182 14.39 -6.26 18.08
N ALA A 183 15.33 -6.97 18.71
CA ALA A 183 15.25 -7.66 20.01
C ALA A 183 14.64 -9.08 20.07
N SER A 184 15.46 -10.09 19.72
CA SER A 184 15.66 -11.17 20.70
C SER A 184 16.95 -10.86 21.45
N LEU A 185 16.81 -10.53 22.74
CA LEU A 185 17.89 -10.42 23.71
C LEU A 185 18.14 -11.79 24.39
N ASP A 186 17.90 -12.90 23.70
CA ASP A 186 18.08 -14.24 24.29
C ASP A 186 19.48 -14.83 24.10
N GLU A 187 20.46 -14.05 23.61
CA GLU A 187 21.85 -14.52 23.49
C GLU A 187 22.85 -13.50 24.03
N LEU A 188 22.58 -12.98 25.23
CA LEU A 188 23.65 -12.60 26.14
C LEU A 188 23.76 -13.71 27.19
N ASP A 189 24.49 -14.76 26.82
CA ASP A 189 25.06 -15.70 27.78
C ASP A 189 26.08 -14.91 28.62
N ILE A 190 25.58 -14.24 29.65
CA ILE A 190 26.40 -13.73 30.74
C ILE A 190 26.89 -15.00 31.45
N ASP A 191 28.07 -15.47 31.07
CA ASP A 191 28.83 -16.47 31.78
C ASP A 191 29.13 -15.94 33.19
N ASP A 192 28.21 -16.21 34.11
CA ASP A 192 28.38 -15.98 35.54
C ASP A 192 29.27 -17.12 36.08
N GLY A 193 30.53 -17.07 35.68
CA GLY A 193 31.59 -17.97 36.13
C GLY A 193 32.13 -17.54 37.48
N ASP A 194 31.36 -17.76 38.55
CA ASP A 194 31.90 -17.84 39.91
C ASP A 194 32.76 -19.11 40.03
N ALA A 195 34.07 -18.93 40.05
CA ALA A 195 35.02 -19.93 40.51
C ALA A 195 35.90 -19.31 41.61
N VAL A 196 35.47 -19.57 42.83
CA VAL A 196 36.29 -19.57 44.05
C VAL A 196 37.60 -20.37 43.85
N ASP A 197 38.73 -19.79 44.23
CA ASP A 197 39.53 -20.19 45.41
C ASP A 197 41.07 -20.03 45.27
N ASP A 198 41.68 -19.76 46.43
CA ASP A 198 43.04 -20.01 46.88
C ASP A 198 44.19 -19.03 46.52
N THR A 199 44.57 -18.20 47.51
CA THR A 199 45.96 -18.09 48.02
C THR A 199 45.96 -17.58 49.47
#